data_AF-A0A392PRJ7-F1
#
_entry.id   AF-A0A392PRJ7-F1
#
_cell.length_a   1.000
_cell.length_b   1.000
_cell.length_c   1.000
_cell.angle_alpha   90.00
_cell.angle_beta   90.00
_cell.angle_gamma   90.00
#
_symmetry.space_group_name_H-M   'P 1'
#
loop_
_entity.id
_entity.type
_entity.pdbx_description
1 polymer ?
#
loop_
_entity_poly.entity_id
_entity_poly.type
_entity_poly.pdbx_seq_one_letter_code
_entity_poly.pdbx_strand_id
1 'polypeptide(L)'
;KEGLTALVEYNEKKIFEVTLKEMKSALTTQITEEADISEVIETVKLRVRDAKLPETEIVRILWDVLMDAVQWSGKNQQQNANAALRKVSLRIMPLLS
;
A
#
# COMPACT_ATOMS: atom_id res chain seq x y z
N LYS A 1 -30.78 -5.69 21.92
CA LYS A 1 -30.10 -4.72 21.02
C LYS A 1 -28.57 -4.84 21.06
N GLU A 2 -27.98 -5.50 22.05
CA GLU A 2 -26.51 -5.60 22.24
C GLU A 2 -25.78 -6.49 21.21
N GLY A 3 -26.42 -7.52 20.67
CA GLY A 3 -25.80 -8.39 19.65
C GLY A 3 -25.64 -7.75 18.26
N LEU A 4 -26.45 -6.73 17.94
CA LEU A 4 -26.39 -6.08 16.62
C LEU A 4 -25.17 -5.16 16.50
N THR A 5 -24.80 -4.47 17.58
CA THR A 5 -23.62 -3.60 17.61
C THR A 5 -22.33 -4.40 17.42
N ALA A 6 -22.16 -5.50 18.15
CA ALA A 6 -20.98 -6.36 18.00
C ALA A 6 -20.86 -6.98 16.59
N LEU A 7 -21.99 -7.32 15.96
CA LEU A 7 -22.02 -7.80 14.57
C LEU A 7 -21.65 -6.71 13.56
N VAL A 8 -22.11 -5.47 13.79
CA VAL A 8 -21.75 -4.31 12.95
C VAL A 8 -20.25 -4.02 13.07
N GLU A 9 -19.70 -3.95 14.29
CA GLU A 9 -18.27 -3.72 14.53
C GLU A 9 -17.39 -4.82 13.90
N TYR A 10 -17.80 -6.09 14.05
CA TYR A 10 -17.09 -7.21 13.42
C TYR A 10 -17.13 -7.11 11.89
N ASN A 11 -18.29 -6.75 11.32
CA ASN A 11 -18.44 -6.61 9.89
C ASN A 11 -17.62 -5.44 9.33
N GLU A 12 -17.62 -4.29 10.02
CA GLU A 12 -16.78 -3.14 9.66
C GLU A 12 -15.29 -3.50 9.68
N LYS A 13 -14.84 -4.20 10.74
CA LYS A 13 -13.45 -4.68 10.84
C LYS A 13 -13.11 -5.66 9.72
N LYS A 14 -14.01 -6.58 9.40
CA LYS A 14 -13.79 -7.58 8.35
C LYS A 14 -13.75 -6.94 6.95
N ILE A 15 -14.64 -5.98 6.67
CA ILE A 15 -14.62 -5.21 5.42
C ILE A 15 -13.29 -4.47 5.30
N PHE A 16 -12.87 -3.79 6.36
CA PHE A 16 -11.58 -3.09 6.41
C PHE A 16 -10.40 -4.03 6.11
N GLU A 17 -10.31 -5.18 6.77
CA GLU A 17 -9.24 -6.17 6.53
C GLU A 17 -9.24 -6.70 5.09
N VAL A 18 -10.42 -6.98 4.52
CA VAL A 18 -10.55 -7.45 3.14
C VAL A 18 -10.10 -6.36 2.17
N THR A 19 -10.55 -5.12 2.34
CA THR A 19 -10.17 -3.98 1.49
C THR A 19 -8.66 -3.71 1.55
N LEU A 20 -8.03 -3.82 2.73
CA LEU A 20 -6.57 -3.71 2.85
C LEU A 20 -5.85 -4.83 2.08
N LYS A 21 -6.34 -6.07 2.18
CA LYS A 21 -5.73 -7.22 1.49
C LYS A 21 -5.84 -7.09 -0.03
N GLU A 22 -6.98 -6.66 -0.54
CA GLU A 22 -7.20 -6.40 -1.96
C GLU A 22 -6.30 -5.28 -2.48
N MET A 23 -6.14 -4.21 -1.69
CA MET A 23 -5.23 -3.13 -2.03
C MET A 23 -3.78 -3.61 -2.12
N LYS A 24 -3.31 -4.36 -1.11
CA LYS A 24 -1.96 -4.93 -1.12
C LYS A 24 -1.74 -5.79 -2.37
N SER A 25 -2.69 -6.68 -2.68
CA SER A 25 -2.60 -7.55 -3.86
C SER A 25 -2.51 -6.75 -5.16
N ALA A 26 -3.35 -5.73 -5.34
CA ALA A 26 -3.37 -4.93 -6.57
C ALA A 26 -2.05 -4.15 -6.76
N LEU A 27 -1.53 -3.56 -5.69
CA LEU A 27 -0.27 -2.82 -5.72
C LEU A 27 0.93 -3.75 -5.97
N THR A 28 0.94 -4.93 -5.36
CA THR A 28 1.98 -5.94 -5.61
C THR A 28 1.99 -6.37 -7.07
N THR A 29 0.83 -6.61 -7.67
CA THR A 29 0.73 -6.95 -9.10
C THR A 29 1.29 -5.83 -9.97
N GLN A 30 0.83 -4.58 -9.77
CA GLN A 30 1.29 -3.45 -10.58
C GLN A 30 2.79 -3.21 -10.45
N ILE A 31 3.36 -3.35 -9.25
CA ILE A 31 4.81 -3.18 -9.04
C ILE A 31 5.60 -4.33 -9.65
N THR A 32 5.09 -5.56 -9.59
CA THR A 32 5.74 -6.75 -10.19
C THR A 32 5.71 -6.69 -11.72
N GLU A 33 4.62 -6.17 -12.29
CA GLU A 33 4.45 -5.99 -13.73
C GLU A 33 5.15 -4.73 -14.26
N GLU A 34 5.94 -4.04 -13.42
CA GLU A 34 6.63 -2.79 -13.74
C GLU A 34 5.70 -1.72 -14.31
N ALA A 35 4.44 -1.69 -13.86
CA ALA A 35 3.46 -0.68 -14.25
C ALA A 35 4.00 0.73 -14.00
N ASP A 36 3.57 1.69 -14.82
CA ASP A 36 4.02 3.07 -14.66
C ASP A 36 3.66 3.55 -13.25
N ILE A 37 4.61 4.19 -12.59
CA ILE A 37 4.43 4.63 -11.21
C ILE A 37 3.27 5.63 -11.05
N SER A 38 2.91 6.33 -12.12
CA SER A 38 1.75 7.22 -12.19
C SER A 38 0.43 6.44 -12.08
N GLU A 39 0.35 5.26 -12.70
CA GLU A 39 -0.81 4.36 -12.61
C GLU A 39 -0.93 3.76 -11.20
N VAL A 40 0.21 3.43 -10.57
CA VAL A 40 0.27 3.01 -9.17
C VAL A 40 -0.24 4.12 -8.24
N ILE A 41 0.18 5.37 -8.48
CA ILE A 41 -0.26 6.53 -7.70
C ILE A 41 -1.75 6.79 -7.88
N GLU A 42 -2.29 6.69 -9.10
CA GLU A 42 -3.73 6.85 -9.35
C GLU A 42 -4.56 5.75 -8.67
N THR A 43 -4.08 4.51 -8.73
CA THR A 43 -4.68 3.34 -8.07
C THR A 43 -4.76 3.55 -6.55
N VAL A 44 -3.70 4.11 -5.95
CA VAL A 44 -3.67 4.49 -4.53
C VAL A 44 -4.69 5.60 -4.27
N LYS A 45 -4.63 6.72 -5.00
CA LYS A 45 -5.51 7.88 -4.80
C LYS A 45 -7.00 7.54 -4.92
N LEU A 46 -7.35 6.70 -5.88
CA LEU A 46 -8.73 6.21 -6.06
C LEU A 46 -9.17 5.41 -4.84
N ARG A 47 -8.33 4.48 -4.36
CA ARG A 47 -8.67 3.66 -3.20
C ARG A 47 -8.64 4.41 -1.87
N VAL A 48 -7.78 5.40 -1.68
CA VAL A 48 -7.81 6.30 -0.51
C VAL A 48 -9.17 6.99 -0.42
N ARG A 49 -9.67 7.48 -1.56
CA ARG A 49 -10.96 8.15 -1.66
C ARG A 49 -12.13 7.21 -1.35
N ASP A 50 -12.08 5.98 -1.88
CA ASP A 50 -13.21 5.05 -1.82
C ASP A 50 -13.27 4.25 -0.52
N ALA A 51 -12.14 3.96 0.11
CA ALA A 51 -12.06 2.97 1.19
C ALA A 51 -12.16 3.57 2.61
N LYS A 52 -12.26 4.90 2.78
CA LYS A 52 -12.21 5.60 4.09
C LYS A 52 -11.07 5.08 5.00
N LEU A 53 -9.96 4.65 4.41
CA LEU A 53 -8.85 4.07 5.16
C LEU A 53 -8.04 5.18 5.81
N PRO A 54 -7.50 4.96 7.02
CA PRO A 54 -6.52 5.85 7.60
C PRO A 54 -5.30 5.99 6.68
N GLU A 55 -4.81 7.21 6.48
CA GLU A 55 -3.62 7.49 5.67
C GLU A 55 -2.41 6.68 6.13
N THR A 56 -2.28 6.44 7.44
CA THR A 56 -1.22 5.62 8.04
C THR A 56 -1.21 4.19 7.51
N GLU A 57 -2.39 3.60 7.24
CA GLU A 57 -2.49 2.23 6.71
C GLU A 57 -2.17 2.18 5.22
N ILE A 58 -2.52 3.22 4.48
CA ILE A 58 -2.15 3.36 3.07
C ILE A 58 -0.63 3.47 2.92
N VAL A 59 0.00 4.33 3.74
CA VAL A 59 1.47 4.46 3.78
C VAL A 59 2.14 3.14 4.13
N ARG A 60 1.61 2.43 5.13
CA ARG A 60 2.14 1.14 5.55
C ARG A 60 2.07 0.11 4.43
N ILE A 61 0.96 0.00 3.71
CA ILE A 61 0.83 -0.94 2.59
C ILE A 61 1.77 -0.57 1.44
N LEU A 62 1.85 0.71 1.07
CA LEU A 62 2.80 1.16 0.05
C LEU A 62 4.24 0.80 0.41
N TRP A 63 4.62 1.06 1.66
CA TRP A 63 5.93 0.72 2.16
C TRP A 63 6.17 -0.79 2.11
N ASP A 64 5.26 -1.61 2.64
CA ASP A 64 5.37 -3.07 2.62
C ASP A 64 5.57 -3.60 1.19
N VAL A 65 4.75 -3.15 0.23
CA VAL A 65 4.84 -3.62 -1.16
C VAL A 65 6.15 -3.18 -1.83
N LEU A 66 6.61 -1.95 -1.58
CA LEU A 66 7.88 -1.48 -2.11
C LEU A 66 9.07 -2.22 -1.50
N MET A 67 9.02 -2.49 -0.20
CA MET A 67 10.05 -3.26 0.49
C MET A 67 10.05 -4.72 0.01
N ASP A 68 8.89 -5.34 -0.19
CA ASP A 68 8.77 -6.70 -0.73
C ASP A 68 9.33 -6.80 -2.16
N ALA A 69 9.22 -5.74 -2.96
CA ALA A 69 9.75 -5.68 -4.33
C ALA A 69 11.26 -5.45 -4.40
N VAL A 70 11.91 -5.01 -3.30
CA VAL A 70 13.36 -4.79 -3.27
C VAL A 70 14.08 -6.12 -3.07
N GLN A 71 15.03 -6.42 -3.95
CA GLN A 71 15.94 -7.53 -3.75
C GLN A 71 16.99 -7.18 -2.67
N TRP A 72 16.71 -7.57 -1.42
CA TRP A 72 17.54 -7.29 -0.24
C TRP A 72 18.81 -8.14 -0.12
N SER A 73 19.10 -9.03 -1.07
CA SER A 73 20.29 -9.89 -1.03
C SER A 73 20.91 -10.05 -2.41
N GLY A 74 22.24 -10.14 -2.46
CA GLY A 74 23.01 -10.32 -3.71
C GLY A 74 23.98 -9.18 -4.01
N LYS A 75 24.76 -9.31 -5.09
CA LYS A 75 25.87 -8.40 -5.44
C LYS A 75 25.47 -6.92 -5.58
N ASN A 76 24.20 -6.62 -5.85
CA ASN A 76 23.70 -5.26 -6.09
C ASN A 76 22.78 -4.73 -4.98
N GLN A 77 22.75 -5.37 -3.80
CA GLN A 77 21.85 -5.05 -2.68
C GLN A 77 21.87 -3.55 -2.32
N GLN A 78 23.05 -2.94 -2.22
CA GLN A 78 23.18 -1.54 -1.80
C GLN A 78 22.67 -0.56 -2.86
N GLN A 79 22.82 -0.88 -4.15
CA GLN A 79 22.26 -0.08 -5.24
C GLN A 79 20.73 -0.21 -5.29
N ASN A 80 20.19 -1.42 -5.11
CA ASN A 80 18.76 -1.68 -5.10
C ASN A 80 18.07 -0.98 -3.93
N ALA A 81 18.64 -1.06 -2.72
CA ALA A 81 18.14 -0.36 -1.55
C ALA A 81 18.17 1.17 -1.74
N ASN A 82 19.26 1.72 -2.27
CA ASN A 82 19.36 3.15 -2.55
C ASN A 82 18.40 3.62 -3.65
N ALA A 83 18.13 2.79 -4.67
CA ALA A 83 17.16 3.09 -5.71
C ALA A 83 15.72 3.10 -5.16
N ALA A 84 15.37 2.15 -4.30
CA ALA A 84 14.08 2.13 -3.60
C ALA A 84 13.91 3.34 -2.68
N LEU A 85 14.92 3.65 -1.85
CA LEU A 85 14.89 4.80 -0.95
C LEU A 85 14.73 6.13 -1.71
N ARG A 86 15.40 6.29 -2.86
CA ARG A 86 15.21 7.47 -3.73
C ARG A 86 13.81 7.54 -4.33
N LYS A 87 13.23 6.41 -4.76
CA LYS A 87 11.84 6.37 -5.24
C LYS A 87 10.87 6.80 -4.13
N VAL A 88 11.08 6.34 -2.91
CA VAL A 88 10.24 6.70 -1.74
C VAL A 88 10.40 8.18 -1.38
N SER A 89 11.64 8.66 -1.20
CA SER A 89 11.88 10.02 -0.69
C SER A 89 11.49 11.11 -1.68
N LEU A 90 11.75 10.91 -2.97
CA LEU A 90 11.47 11.94 -3.98
C LEU A 90 10.02 11.93 -4.47
N ARG A 91 9.30 10.81 -4.36
CA ARG A 91 8.02 10.63 -5.08
C ARG A 91 6.84 10.24 -4.21
N ILE A 92 7.06 9.62 -3.04
CA ILE A 92 5.98 9.23 -2.12
C ILE A 92 5.82 10.26 -1.00
N MET A 93 6.92 10.82 -0.50
CA MET A 93 6.86 11.85 0.55
C MET A 93 5.96 13.05 0.21
N PRO A 94 5.95 13.58 -1.03
CA PRO A 94 5.03 14.67 -1.43
C PRO A 94 3.55 14.29 -1.48
N LEU A 95 3.20 13.00 -1.42
CA LEU A 95 1.81 12.53 -1.37
C LEU A 95 1.26 12.52 0.07
N LEU A 96 2.13 12.71 1.07
CA LEU A 96 1.81 12.62 2.50
C LEU A 96 1.89 13.98 3.23
N SER A 97 2.14 15.05 2.48
CA SER A 97 2.35 16.43 2.96
C SER A 97 1.36 17.36 2.28
#